data_AF-A0A4R4E9Z9-F1
#
_entry.id   AF-A0A4R4E9Z9-F1
#
_cell.length_a   1.000
_cell.length_b   1.000
_cell.length_c   1.000
_cell.angle_alpha   90.00
_cell.angle_beta   90.00
_cell.angle_gamma   90.00
#
_symmetry.space_group_name_H-M   'P 1'
#
loop_
_entity.id
_entity.type
_entity.pdbx_description
1 polymer ?
#
loop_
_entity_poly.entity_id
_entity_poly.type
_entity_poly.pdbx_seq_one_letter_code
_entity_poly.pdbx_strand_id
1 'polypeptide(L)'
;MNEKDLIHSISKIGPTDEQQSKMLSAIINRSSRQQSTLKRRLRFAIPALCIICAVFALLVIIPRFTLEPVISQIEAQPMSASTSNFMRKYFNYSGNRYEFINNGAQFDFSQVPLTEELGTLNHEILLDRKAGKMLKVDEDLSTTFAVGGTLYQIPAYNSAFRIAVVYQDNYYMAQFVGHSDNSPVSASEYFTNTGLSESAKQIELLNFSGTESKGIIGRHKTVQGLIEELAQSVFASDLKEEDYMAIGKAQSSGNSFLLRIHLADKTSVEINIIPELGIVSIGDNRYYLTKQFISDFTELFDGFEVTVPAYEPQQTNPNIP
;
A
#
# COMPACT_ATOMS: atom_id res chain seq x y z
N MET A 1 -80.90 -34.05 -15.31
CA MET A 1 -80.66 -32.86 -16.15
C MET A 1 -81.03 -33.25 -17.57
N ASN A 2 -81.95 -32.54 -18.21
CA ASN A 2 -82.58 -32.97 -19.46
C ASN A 2 -81.74 -32.52 -20.66
N GLU A 3 -81.73 -33.26 -21.76
CA GLU A 3 -80.87 -33.05 -22.94
C GLU A 3 -81.03 -31.65 -23.56
N LYS A 4 -82.23 -31.07 -23.42
CA LYS A 4 -82.55 -29.70 -23.85
C LYS A 4 -81.85 -28.61 -23.00
N ASP A 5 -81.56 -28.88 -21.73
CA ASP A 5 -80.84 -27.96 -20.84
C ASP A 5 -79.31 -28.01 -21.08
N LEU A 6 -78.82 -29.14 -21.60
CA LEU A 6 -77.42 -29.30 -22.00
C LEU A 6 -77.13 -28.56 -23.31
N ILE A 7 -78.04 -28.62 -24.29
CA ILE A 7 -77.88 -27.94 -25.57
C ILE A 7 -77.97 -26.41 -25.41
N HIS A 8 -78.85 -25.91 -24.52
CA HIS A 8 -78.96 -24.48 -24.24
C HIS A 8 -77.77 -23.91 -23.42
N SER A 9 -77.06 -24.75 -22.65
CA SER A 9 -75.86 -24.33 -21.92
C SER A 9 -74.60 -24.34 -22.80
N ILE A 10 -74.52 -25.23 -23.80
CA ILE A 10 -73.40 -25.31 -24.76
C ILE A 10 -73.49 -24.21 -25.84
N SER A 11 -74.69 -23.77 -26.23
CA SER A 11 -74.86 -22.68 -27.22
C SER A 11 -74.47 -21.29 -26.69
N LYS A 12 -74.16 -21.16 -25.39
CA LYS A 12 -73.64 -19.93 -24.76
C LYS A 12 -72.11 -19.88 -24.66
N ILE A 13 -71.41 -20.91 -25.14
CA ILE A 13 -69.94 -21.04 -25.06
C ILE A 13 -69.30 -20.85 -26.46
N GLY A 14 -69.95 -20.09 -27.34
CA GLY A 14 -69.39 -19.65 -28.62
C GLY A 14 -68.76 -18.25 -28.50
N PRO A 15 -67.65 -17.96 -29.21
CA PRO A 15 -67.08 -16.61 -29.23
C PRO A 15 -68.08 -15.61 -29.80
N THR A 16 -68.18 -14.43 -29.19
CA THR A 16 -69.10 -13.36 -29.64
C THR A 16 -68.72 -12.86 -31.04
N ASP A 17 -69.67 -12.24 -31.75
CA ASP A 17 -69.43 -11.69 -33.10
C ASP A 17 -68.24 -10.69 -33.12
N GLU A 18 -68.04 -9.97 -32.00
CA GLU A 18 -66.90 -9.07 -31.83
C GLU A 18 -65.56 -9.82 -31.70
N GLN A 19 -65.54 -10.98 -31.04
CA GLN A 19 -64.38 -11.87 -30.96
C GLN A 19 -64.07 -12.53 -32.31
N GLN A 20 -65.10 -12.93 -33.07
CA GLN A 20 -64.91 -13.48 -34.42
C GLN A 20 -64.34 -12.42 -35.38
N SER A 21 -64.83 -11.18 -35.30
CA SER A 21 -64.28 -10.04 -36.06
C SER A 21 -62.80 -9.75 -35.71
N LYS A 22 -62.44 -9.80 -34.42
CA LYS A 22 -61.04 -9.67 -33.97
C LYS A 22 -60.17 -10.84 -34.44
N MET A 23 -60.69 -12.07 -34.45
CA MET A 23 -59.95 -13.24 -34.95
C MET A 23 -59.76 -13.19 -36.48
N LEU A 24 -60.78 -12.78 -37.23
CA LEU A 24 -60.69 -12.63 -38.69
C LEU A 24 -59.75 -11.49 -39.09
N SER A 25 -59.81 -10.35 -38.41
CA SER A 25 -58.85 -9.25 -38.65
C SER A 25 -57.42 -9.63 -38.27
N ALA A 26 -57.20 -10.48 -37.25
CA ALA A 26 -55.87 -11.01 -36.91
C ALA A 26 -55.34 -12.02 -37.94
N ILE A 27 -56.22 -12.79 -38.60
CA ILE A 27 -55.85 -13.73 -39.67
C ILE A 27 -55.56 -12.96 -40.98
N ILE A 28 -56.40 -11.97 -41.32
CA ILE A 28 -56.24 -11.15 -42.53
C ILE A 28 -55.03 -10.20 -42.42
N ASN A 29 -54.70 -9.68 -41.23
CA ASN A 29 -53.46 -8.93 -40.98
C ASN A 29 -52.21 -9.81 -40.79
N ARG A 30 -52.35 -11.14 -40.68
CA ARG A 30 -51.21 -12.07 -40.78
C ARG A 30 -50.80 -12.34 -42.23
N SER A 31 -51.69 -12.12 -43.20
CA SER A 31 -51.42 -12.34 -44.63
C SER A 31 -50.73 -11.16 -45.37
N SER A 32 -50.37 -10.07 -44.68
CA SER A 32 -49.71 -8.90 -45.29
C SER A 32 -48.29 -8.59 -44.77
N ARG A 33 -47.66 -9.46 -43.98
CA ARG A 33 -46.21 -9.34 -43.70
C ARG A 33 -45.39 -10.01 -44.81
N GLN A 34 -44.87 -9.14 -45.68
CA GLN A 34 -43.97 -9.42 -46.79
C GLN A 34 -42.99 -10.57 -46.53
N GLN A 35 -43.00 -11.52 -47.47
CA GLN A 35 -41.95 -12.49 -47.70
C GLN A 35 -40.62 -11.75 -47.92
N SER A 36 -39.74 -11.77 -46.93
CA SER A 36 -38.37 -11.31 -47.10
C SER A 36 -37.56 -12.36 -47.86
N THR A 37 -36.79 -11.88 -48.83
CA THR A 37 -35.93 -12.62 -49.76
C THR A 37 -34.75 -13.28 -49.04
N LEU A 38 -35.02 -14.31 -48.24
CA LEU A 38 -34.07 -14.89 -47.27
C LEU A 38 -33.78 -16.38 -47.52
N LYS A 39 -33.83 -16.84 -48.79
CA LYS A 39 -33.52 -18.23 -49.16
C LYS A 39 -32.33 -18.42 -50.09
N ARG A 40 -31.52 -17.38 -50.39
CA ARG A 40 -30.35 -17.54 -51.28
C ARG A 40 -29.02 -16.96 -50.78
N ARG A 41 -28.96 -16.36 -49.59
CA ARG A 41 -27.70 -15.83 -49.00
C ARG A 41 -27.31 -16.43 -47.64
N LEU A 42 -27.92 -17.54 -47.24
CA LEU A 42 -27.66 -18.22 -45.96
C LEU A 42 -26.74 -19.46 -46.08
N ARG A 43 -25.91 -19.54 -47.13
CA ARG A 43 -24.90 -20.61 -47.28
C ARG A 43 -23.45 -20.13 -47.13
N PHE A 44 -23.23 -18.83 -46.94
CA PHE A 44 -21.89 -18.25 -46.76
C PHE A 44 -21.70 -17.47 -45.44
N ALA A 45 -22.75 -17.34 -44.63
CA ALA A 45 -22.71 -16.58 -43.37
C ALA A 45 -22.56 -17.46 -42.10
N ILE A 46 -22.41 -18.78 -42.26
CA ILE A 46 -22.14 -19.70 -41.14
C ILE A 46 -20.64 -19.78 -40.80
N PRO A 47 -19.68 -19.81 -41.75
CA PRO A 47 -18.26 -19.87 -41.36
C PRO A 47 -17.74 -18.56 -40.77
N ALA A 48 -18.30 -17.41 -41.13
CA ALA A 48 -17.83 -16.11 -40.62
C ALA A 48 -18.23 -15.86 -39.16
N LEU A 49 -19.42 -16.30 -38.73
CA LEU A 49 -19.87 -16.13 -37.35
C LEU A 49 -19.09 -17.04 -36.38
N CYS A 50 -18.74 -18.25 -36.81
CA CYS A 50 -17.92 -19.16 -36.02
C CYS A 50 -16.48 -18.67 -35.86
N ILE A 51 -15.90 -18.00 -36.86
CA ILE A 51 -14.56 -17.39 -36.74
C ILE A 51 -14.60 -16.20 -35.76
N ILE A 52 -15.62 -15.35 -35.83
CA ILE A 52 -15.75 -14.22 -34.88
C ILE A 52 -15.99 -14.73 -33.45
N CYS A 53 -16.85 -15.74 -33.25
CA CYS A 53 -17.04 -16.34 -31.93
C CYS A 53 -15.80 -17.10 -31.44
N ALA A 54 -15.02 -17.73 -32.32
CA ALA A 54 -13.76 -18.39 -31.95
C ALA A 54 -12.66 -17.37 -31.60
N VAL A 55 -12.59 -16.22 -32.29
CA VAL A 55 -11.66 -15.13 -31.96
C VAL A 55 -12.08 -14.43 -30.66
N PHE A 56 -13.38 -14.22 -30.42
CA PHE A 56 -13.87 -13.68 -29.15
C PHE A 56 -13.69 -14.67 -27.99
N ALA A 57 -13.89 -15.97 -28.23
CA ALA A 57 -13.58 -17.01 -27.26
C ALA A 57 -12.08 -17.10 -27.01
N LEU A 58 -11.20 -16.96 -28.01
CA LEU A 58 -9.76 -16.88 -27.76
C LEU A 58 -9.38 -15.63 -26.96
N LEU A 59 -9.98 -14.46 -27.23
CA LEU A 59 -9.68 -13.23 -26.47
C LEU A 59 -10.21 -13.24 -25.02
N VAL A 60 -11.25 -14.02 -24.73
CA VAL A 60 -11.83 -14.18 -23.39
C VAL A 60 -11.24 -15.40 -22.64
N ILE A 61 -10.73 -16.41 -23.35
CA ILE A 61 -10.15 -17.66 -22.79
C ILE A 61 -8.62 -17.66 -22.79
N ILE A 62 -7.93 -16.72 -23.47
CA ILE A 62 -6.55 -16.42 -23.06
C ILE A 62 -6.67 -16.03 -21.60
N PRO A 63 -6.15 -16.85 -20.66
CA PRO A 63 -6.03 -16.38 -19.30
C PRO A 63 -5.19 -15.13 -19.49
N ARG A 64 -5.70 -13.98 -19.09
CA ARG A 64 -4.79 -12.94 -18.68
C ARG A 64 -4.07 -13.56 -17.50
N PHE A 65 -3.03 -14.34 -17.80
CA PHE A 65 -1.83 -14.39 -17.02
C PHE A 65 -1.41 -12.93 -16.99
N THR A 66 -2.03 -12.16 -16.09
CA THR A 66 -1.26 -11.27 -15.25
C THR A 66 -0.16 -12.19 -14.77
N LEU A 67 0.98 -12.12 -15.47
CA LEU A 67 2.26 -12.37 -14.84
C LEU A 67 2.14 -11.54 -13.57
N GLU A 68 1.83 -12.19 -12.45
CA GLU A 68 2.17 -11.58 -11.18
C GLU A 68 3.64 -11.19 -11.38
N PRO A 69 4.00 -9.90 -11.23
CA PRO A 69 5.39 -9.54 -11.32
C PRO A 69 6.12 -10.55 -10.43
N VAL A 70 7.14 -11.22 -10.94
CA VAL A 70 7.97 -12.08 -10.10
C VAL A 70 8.51 -11.13 -9.04
N ILE A 71 7.90 -11.16 -7.85
CA ILE A 71 8.28 -10.29 -6.76
C ILE A 71 9.54 -10.93 -6.23
N SER A 72 10.67 -10.48 -6.77
CA SER A 72 11.97 -10.90 -6.28
C SER A 72 12.02 -10.60 -4.79
N GLN A 73 12.30 -11.64 -4.01
CA GLN A 73 12.29 -11.54 -2.55
C GLN A 73 13.54 -10.79 -2.10
N ILE A 74 13.36 -9.82 -1.21
CA ILE A 74 14.46 -9.10 -0.55
C ILE A 74 14.38 -9.48 0.92
N GLU A 75 15.25 -10.38 1.36
CA GLU A 75 15.24 -10.87 2.73
C GLU A 75 16.35 -10.21 3.53
N ALA A 76 15.99 -9.62 4.68
CA ALA A 76 16.97 -9.13 5.63
C ALA A 76 17.71 -10.34 6.23
N GLN A 77 19.04 -10.30 6.20
CA GLN A 77 19.83 -11.31 6.87
C GLN A 77 19.75 -11.14 8.39
N PRO A 78 19.70 -12.25 9.15
CA PRO A 78 19.63 -12.18 10.60
C PRO A 78 20.82 -11.40 11.15
N MET A 79 20.53 -10.36 11.95
CA MET A 79 21.56 -9.54 12.57
C MET A 79 22.41 -10.39 13.53
N SER A 80 23.74 -10.35 13.35
CA SER A 80 24.65 -10.72 14.43
C SER A 80 24.43 -9.76 15.60
N ALA A 81 24.26 -10.31 16.80
CA ALA A 81 23.81 -9.60 18.01
C ALA A 81 24.80 -8.55 18.59
N SER A 82 25.68 -7.96 17.79
CA SER A 82 26.71 -7.02 18.25
C SER A 82 26.67 -5.66 17.55
N THR A 83 25.51 -4.98 17.55
CA THR A 83 25.48 -3.53 17.29
C THR A 83 24.85 -2.80 18.46
N SER A 84 25.52 -2.89 19.62
CA SER A 84 25.36 -1.92 20.69
C SER A 84 25.91 -0.56 20.21
N ASN A 85 25.03 0.34 19.77
CA ASN A 85 25.11 1.81 19.85
C ASN A 85 24.12 2.42 18.83
N PHE A 86 23.00 2.92 19.33
CA PHE A 86 21.82 3.44 18.62
C PHE A 86 22.05 4.76 17.84
N MET A 87 23.14 4.89 17.08
CA MET A 87 23.24 5.99 16.11
C MET A 87 22.51 5.60 14.84
N ARG A 88 21.56 6.45 14.44
CA ARG A 88 20.82 6.33 13.18
C ARG A 88 21.78 6.35 12.00
N LYS A 89 21.73 5.31 11.16
CA LYS A 89 22.48 5.25 9.90
C LYS A 89 21.68 5.83 8.76
N TYR A 90 22.21 6.84 8.08
CA TYR A 90 21.56 7.50 6.95
C TYR A 90 22.57 8.11 5.98
N PHE A 91 22.12 8.44 4.78
CA PHE A 91 22.87 9.21 3.78
C PHE A 91 21.98 10.22 3.06
N ASN A 92 22.60 11.15 2.34
CA ASN A 92 21.93 12.11 1.47
C ASN A 92 22.17 11.78 -0.01
N TYR A 93 21.15 11.89 -0.85
CA TYR A 93 21.24 11.72 -2.30
C TYR A 93 20.13 12.49 -3.01
N SER A 94 20.47 13.25 -4.06
CA SER A 94 19.57 14.11 -4.83
C SER A 94 18.72 15.04 -3.95
N GLY A 95 19.29 15.62 -2.90
CA GLY A 95 18.58 16.51 -1.96
C GLY A 95 17.64 15.80 -0.97
N ASN A 96 17.65 14.47 -0.95
CA ASN A 96 16.84 13.64 -0.08
C ASN A 96 17.71 12.90 0.94
N ARG A 97 17.16 12.65 2.12
CA ARG A 97 17.74 11.82 3.18
C ARG A 97 17.15 10.41 3.09
N TYR A 98 18.04 9.43 3.12
CA TYR A 98 17.70 8.00 3.13
C TYR A 98 18.24 7.35 4.39
N GLU A 99 17.40 6.60 5.09
CA GLU A 99 17.76 5.81 6.26
C GLU A 99 18.01 4.35 5.89
N PHE A 100 19.10 3.78 6.40
CA PHE A 100 19.38 2.35 6.21
C PHE A 100 18.39 1.51 7.02
N ILE A 101 17.68 0.61 6.34
CA ILE A 101 16.65 -0.23 6.95
C ILE A 101 17.28 -1.15 8.01
N ASN A 102 16.56 -1.37 9.11
CA ASN A 102 17.01 -2.14 10.27
C ASN A 102 18.38 -1.67 10.79
N ASN A 103 18.62 -0.36 10.72
CA ASN A 103 19.87 0.28 11.10
C ASN A 103 21.12 -0.35 10.43
N GLY A 104 21.00 -0.61 9.12
CA GLY A 104 22.09 -1.16 8.29
C GLY A 104 22.24 -2.67 8.40
N ALA A 105 21.13 -3.40 8.52
CA ALA A 105 21.14 -4.85 8.29
C ALA A 105 21.49 -5.14 6.82
N GLN A 106 22.14 -6.28 6.60
CA GLN A 106 22.43 -6.75 5.26
C GLN A 106 21.19 -7.39 4.64
N PHE A 107 21.09 -7.33 3.32
CA PHE A 107 20.00 -7.90 2.54
C PHE A 107 20.53 -8.82 1.46
N ASP A 108 19.78 -9.87 1.14
CA ASP A 108 20.09 -10.71 -0.02
C ASP A 108 19.41 -10.15 -1.28
N PHE A 109 20.23 -9.70 -2.24
CA PHE A 109 19.81 -9.24 -3.57
C PHE A 109 20.08 -10.27 -4.68
N SER A 110 20.41 -11.53 -4.35
CA SER A 110 20.77 -12.56 -5.34
C SER A 110 19.71 -12.79 -6.42
N GLN A 111 18.44 -12.50 -6.13
CA GLN A 111 17.31 -12.61 -7.06
C GLN A 111 16.85 -11.26 -7.66
N VAL A 112 17.56 -10.17 -7.36
CA VAL A 112 17.22 -8.80 -7.75
C VAL A 112 18.42 -8.18 -8.46
N PRO A 113 18.40 -8.08 -9.81
CA PRO A 113 19.48 -7.42 -10.51
C PRO A 113 19.45 -5.92 -10.18
N LEU A 114 20.50 -5.42 -9.53
CA LEU A 114 20.73 -3.98 -9.40
C LEU A 114 21.03 -3.42 -10.80
N THR A 115 20.42 -2.29 -11.14
CA THR A 115 20.46 -1.77 -12.51
C THR A 115 21.43 -0.60 -12.68
N GLU A 116 20.99 0.60 -12.33
CA GLU A 116 21.72 1.84 -12.56
C GLU A 116 22.55 2.22 -11.35
N GLU A 117 23.83 2.54 -11.57
CA GLU A 117 24.69 3.16 -10.56
C GLU A 117 24.31 4.64 -10.42
N LEU A 118 23.90 5.04 -9.22
CA LEU A 118 23.38 6.38 -8.92
C LEU A 118 24.46 7.33 -8.38
N GLY A 119 25.54 6.78 -7.82
CA GLY A 119 26.64 7.55 -7.24
C GLY A 119 27.41 6.75 -6.18
N THR A 120 28.45 7.37 -5.62
CA THR A 120 29.26 6.78 -4.55
C THR A 120 29.25 7.68 -3.32
N LEU A 121 28.91 7.11 -2.16
CA LEU A 121 28.95 7.78 -0.87
C LEU A 121 30.40 8.11 -0.53
N ASN A 122 30.76 9.39 -0.46
CA ASN A 122 32.17 9.80 -0.41
C ASN A 122 32.49 10.77 0.73
N HIS A 123 31.48 11.18 1.51
CA HIS A 123 31.65 12.14 2.57
C HIS A 123 31.08 11.63 3.90
N GLU A 124 31.83 11.75 5.00
CA GLU A 124 31.41 11.28 6.32
C GLU A 124 30.79 12.42 7.14
N ILE A 125 29.48 12.37 7.34
CA ILE A 125 28.69 13.37 8.09
C ILE A 125 29.22 13.54 9.53
N LEU A 126 29.71 12.47 10.15
CA LEU A 126 30.16 12.49 11.55
C LEU A 126 31.51 13.21 11.74
N LEU A 127 32.37 13.25 10.72
CA LEU A 127 33.65 13.95 10.80
C LEU A 127 33.47 15.46 10.84
N ASP A 128 32.52 15.99 10.06
CA ASP A 128 32.21 17.42 10.06
C ASP A 128 31.58 17.90 11.38
N ARG A 129 30.68 17.09 11.95
CA ARG A 129 30.08 17.38 13.26
C ARG A 129 31.13 17.44 14.38
N LYS A 130 32.15 16.57 14.34
CA LYS A 130 33.27 16.58 15.31
C LYS A 130 34.24 17.73 15.09
N ALA A 131 34.39 18.20 13.85
CA ALA A 131 35.26 19.32 13.51
C ALA A 131 34.65 20.71 13.79
N GLY A 132 33.44 20.77 14.37
CA GLY A 132 32.73 22.03 14.61
C GLY A 132 32.30 22.76 13.34
N LYS A 133 32.39 22.10 12.18
CA LYS A 133 31.87 22.63 10.93
C LYS A 133 30.35 22.45 10.94
N MET A 134 29.62 23.48 10.53
CA MET A 134 28.22 23.29 10.20
C MET A 134 28.17 22.25 9.08
N LEU A 135 27.39 21.19 9.29
CA LEU A 135 27.04 20.24 8.24
C LEU A 135 26.61 21.06 7.04
N LYS A 136 27.37 21.01 5.95
CA LYS A 136 26.89 21.59 4.70
C LYS A 136 25.73 20.70 4.28
N VAL A 137 24.53 21.25 4.44
CA VAL A 137 23.25 20.68 4.02
C VAL A 137 23.28 20.23 2.54
N ASP A 138 24.21 20.79 1.77
CA ASP A 138 24.35 20.61 0.32
C ASP A 138 25.40 19.55 -0.10
N GLU A 139 25.97 18.78 0.83
CA GLU A 139 26.87 17.67 0.46
C GLU A 139 26.05 16.42 0.14
N ASP A 140 25.48 16.45 -1.05
CA ASP A 140 24.90 15.29 -1.69
C ASP A 140 25.92 14.13 -1.72
N LEU A 141 25.48 12.89 -1.44
CA LEU A 141 26.32 11.69 -1.24
C LEU A 141 27.12 11.63 0.08
N SER A 142 26.76 12.45 1.07
CA SER A 142 27.25 12.32 2.44
C SER A 142 26.53 11.20 3.21
N THR A 143 27.22 10.51 4.12
CA THR A 143 26.68 9.37 4.87
C THR A 143 27.24 9.29 6.29
N THR A 144 26.49 8.64 7.20
CA THR A 144 26.98 8.25 8.54
C THR A 144 27.51 6.81 8.60
N PHE A 145 27.35 6.04 7.52
CA PHE A 145 27.73 4.63 7.43
C PHE A 145 28.09 4.24 5.98
N ALA A 146 28.96 3.24 5.79
CA ALA A 146 29.35 2.74 4.47
C ALA A 146 29.96 3.83 3.55
N VAL A 147 30.88 4.64 4.09
CA VAL A 147 31.67 5.60 3.29
C VAL A 147 32.51 4.83 2.27
N GLY A 148 32.35 5.17 1.00
CA GLY A 148 32.88 4.45 -0.16
C GLY A 148 31.87 3.49 -0.80
N GLY A 149 30.66 3.36 -0.27
CA GLY A 149 29.61 2.51 -0.82
C GLY A 149 28.98 3.09 -2.08
N THR A 150 28.64 2.23 -3.03
CA THR A 150 28.02 2.60 -4.30
C THR A 150 26.51 2.44 -4.23
N LEU A 151 25.77 3.47 -4.65
CA LEU A 151 24.31 3.52 -4.69
C LEU A 151 23.80 2.91 -6.00
N TYR A 152 22.76 2.08 -5.91
CA TYR A 152 22.12 1.46 -7.07
C TYR A 152 20.60 1.54 -7.02
N GLN A 153 19.99 1.65 -8.19
CA GLN A 153 18.55 1.49 -8.34
C GLN A 153 18.12 0.03 -8.11
N ILE A 154 16.98 -0.15 -7.43
CA ILE A 154 16.29 -1.42 -7.28
C ILE A 154 15.12 -1.45 -8.27
N PRO A 155 15.03 -2.37 -9.23
CA PRO A 155 14.01 -2.35 -10.30
C PRO A 155 12.56 -2.32 -9.81
N ALA A 156 12.28 -2.92 -8.65
CA ALA A 156 10.94 -2.98 -8.06
C ALA A 156 10.52 -1.66 -7.38
N TYR A 157 11.42 -0.69 -7.23
CA TYR A 157 11.18 0.54 -6.49
C TYR A 157 11.49 1.81 -7.29
N ASN A 158 10.75 2.87 -6.98
CA ASN A 158 11.16 4.21 -7.32
C ASN A 158 12.44 4.54 -6.52
N SER A 159 13.48 5.05 -7.19
CA SER A 159 14.72 5.47 -6.53
C SER A 159 14.51 6.63 -5.56
N ALA A 160 13.44 7.42 -5.73
CA ALA A 160 13.00 8.42 -4.75
C ALA A 160 12.46 7.81 -3.44
N PHE A 161 12.21 6.50 -3.41
CA PHE A 161 11.78 5.77 -2.21
C PHE A 161 12.86 4.83 -1.67
N ARG A 162 13.36 3.90 -2.47
CA ARG A 162 14.33 2.90 -2.00
C ARG A 162 15.51 2.73 -2.94
N ILE A 163 16.68 2.65 -2.33
CA ILE A 163 17.98 2.56 -2.99
C ILE A 163 18.78 1.43 -2.34
N ALA A 164 19.49 0.65 -3.16
CA ALA A 164 20.45 -0.32 -2.68
C ALA A 164 21.82 0.34 -2.50
N VAL A 165 22.58 -0.09 -1.50
CA VAL A 165 23.96 0.34 -1.27
C VAL A 165 24.86 -0.88 -1.22
N VAL A 166 25.86 -0.92 -2.08
CA VAL A 166 26.88 -1.97 -2.09
C VAL A 166 28.14 -1.43 -1.43
N TYR A 167 28.60 -2.09 -0.38
CA TYR A 167 29.80 -1.70 0.35
C TYR A 167 30.53 -2.93 0.89
N GLN A 168 31.81 -3.07 0.53
CA GLN A 168 32.67 -4.19 0.94
C GLN A 168 32.02 -5.57 0.66
N ASP A 169 31.49 -5.76 -0.56
CA ASP A 169 30.77 -6.97 -0.99
C ASP A 169 29.48 -7.29 -0.22
N ASN A 170 29.00 -6.35 0.61
CA ASN A 170 27.73 -6.47 1.32
C ASN A 170 26.68 -5.55 0.71
N TYR A 171 25.43 -6.00 0.74
CA TYR A 171 24.29 -5.27 0.21
C TYR A 171 23.43 -4.76 1.34
N TYR A 172 23.10 -3.47 1.26
CA TYR A 172 22.22 -2.79 2.20
C TYR A 172 21.07 -2.14 1.42
N MET A 173 19.98 -1.86 2.12
CA MET A 173 18.85 -1.13 1.55
C MET A 173 18.55 0.08 2.42
N ALA A 174 18.25 1.19 1.77
CA ALA A 174 17.84 2.41 2.43
C ALA A 174 16.53 2.94 1.88
N GLN A 175 15.79 3.65 2.71
CA GLN A 175 14.49 4.21 2.39
C GLN A 175 14.47 5.72 2.62
N PHE A 176 13.72 6.44 1.79
CA PHE A 176 13.47 7.86 1.92
C PHE A 176 12.77 8.17 3.25
N VAL A 177 13.24 9.23 3.92
CA VAL A 177 12.71 9.67 5.21
C VAL A 177 12.48 11.18 5.29
N GLY A 178 13.04 11.99 4.38
CA GLY A 178 12.87 13.44 4.42
C GLY A 178 13.83 14.15 3.47
N HIS A 179 13.74 15.47 3.35
CA HIS A 179 14.74 16.25 2.61
C HIS A 179 16.02 16.46 3.43
N SER A 180 17.17 16.52 2.76
CA SER A 180 18.47 16.69 3.43
C SER A 180 18.60 18.04 4.15
N ASP A 181 17.90 19.06 3.64
CA ASP A 181 17.79 20.41 4.20
C ASP A 181 16.76 20.56 5.32
N ASN A 182 16.06 19.47 5.66
CA ASN A 182 14.95 19.43 6.62
C ASN A 182 13.74 20.28 6.20
N SER A 183 13.63 20.66 4.93
CA SER A 183 12.39 21.20 4.41
C SER A 183 11.27 20.14 4.53
N PRO A 184 10.02 20.58 4.77
CA PRO A 184 8.90 19.65 4.95
C PRO A 184 8.61 18.84 3.69
N VAL A 185 8.45 17.52 3.83
CA VAL A 185 7.86 16.66 2.79
C VAL A 185 6.35 16.61 3.01
N SER A 186 5.54 16.68 1.95
CA SER A 186 4.10 16.46 2.11
C SER A 186 3.79 14.96 2.31
N ALA A 187 2.79 14.60 3.11
CA ALA A 187 2.43 13.19 3.29
C ALA A 187 2.07 12.54 1.94
N SER A 188 1.31 13.23 1.09
CA SER A 188 0.95 12.77 -0.26
C SER A 188 2.17 12.46 -1.13
N GLU A 189 3.19 13.32 -1.12
CA GLU A 189 4.44 13.08 -1.85
C GLU A 189 5.16 11.83 -1.34
N TYR A 190 5.28 11.66 -0.01
CA TYR A 190 5.87 10.46 0.59
C TYR A 190 5.14 9.19 0.12
N PHE A 191 3.81 9.15 0.25
CA PHE A 191 3.01 7.99 -0.15
C PHE A 191 3.02 7.73 -1.66
N THR A 192 3.12 8.78 -2.48
CA THR A 192 3.29 8.65 -3.93
C THR A 192 4.63 8.03 -4.30
N ASN A 193 5.72 8.51 -3.68
CA ASN A 193 7.06 7.98 -3.94
C ASN A 193 7.19 6.53 -3.49
N THR A 194 6.58 6.18 -2.36
CA THR A 194 6.62 4.81 -1.80
C THR A 194 5.73 3.81 -2.53
N GLY A 195 4.67 4.25 -3.20
CA GLY A 195 3.70 3.37 -3.86
C GLY A 195 2.97 2.43 -2.90
N LEU A 196 2.81 2.83 -1.63
CA LEU A 196 2.26 1.96 -0.58
C LEU A 196 0.80 1.59 -0.81
N SER A 197 0.00 2.47 -1.42
CA SER A 197 -1.42 2.22 -1.71
C SER A 197 -1.63 0.99 -2.60
N GLU A 198 -0.68 0.71 -3.49
CA GLU A 198 -0.74 -0.40 -4.44
C GLU A 198 -0.01 -1.65 -3.94
N SER A 199 1.08 -1.46 -3.20
CA SER A 199 2.02 -2.54 -2.83
C SER A 199 1.80 -3.13 -1.43
N ALA A 200 1.10 -2.42 -0.54
CA ALA A 200 0.87 -2.90 0.83
C ALA A 200 -0.04 -4.14 0.84
N LYS A 201 0.42 -5.19 1.55
CA LYS A 201 -0.32 -6.45 1.70
C LYS A 201 -1.17 -6.46 2.97
N GLN A 202 -0.57 -6.02 4.07
CA GLN A 202 -1.19 -5.97 5.38
C GLN A 202 -0.51 -4.92 6.24
N ILE A 203 -1.22 -4.46 7.26
CA ILE A 203 -0.67 -3.56 8.28
C ILE A 203 -0.71 -4.30 9.60
N GLU A 204 0.44 -4.50 10.20
CA GLU A 204 0.54 -4.97 11.57
C GLU A 204 0.57 -3.76 12.50
N LEU A 205 -0.29 -3.76 13.50
CA LEU A 205 -0.33 -2.76 14.55
C LEU A 205 0.51 -3.27 15.71
N LEU A 206 1.53 -2.52 16.11
CA LEU A 206 2.39 -2.84 17.24
C LEU A 206 2.35 -1.74 18.30
N ASN A 207 2.84 -2.07 19.50
CA ASN A 207 3.21 -1.05 20.47
C ASN A 207 4.31 -0.13 19.90
N PHE A 208 4.51 1.05 20.51
CA PHE A 208 5.51 2.03 20.07
C PHE A 208 6.93 1.45 19.88
N SER A 209 7.34 0.49 20.71
CA SER A 209 8.65 -0.14 20.61
C SER A 209 8.77 -1.19 19.49
N GLY A 210 7.67 -1.53 18.82
CA GLY A 210 7.63 -2.55 17.76
C GLY A 210 7.85 -3.98 18.25
N THR A 211 7.70 -4.23 19.55
CA THR A 211 8.00 -5.53 20.20
C THR A 211 6.76 -6.39 20.41
N GLU A 212 5.59 -5.78 20.52
CA GLU A 212 4.33 -6.47 20.79
C GLU A 212 3.32 -6.16 19.69
N SER A 213 2.86 -7.22 19.02
CA SER A 213 1.78 -7.13 18.04
C SER A 213 0.44 -7.01 18.74
N LYS A 214 -0.32 -5.96 18.41
CA LYS A 214 -1.66 -5.67 18.92
C LYS A 214 -2.76 -6.13 17.96
N GLY A 215 -2.44 -6.27 16.68
CA GLY A 215 -3.39 -6.78 15.68
C GLY A 215 -2.85 -6.71 14.26
N ILE A 216 -3.58 -7.34 13.33
CA ILE A 216 -3.26 -7.34 11.91
C ILE A 216 -4.47 -6.92 11.10
N ILE A 217 -4.27 -5.92 10.23
CA ILE A 217 -5.24 -5.43 9.26
C ILE A 217 -4.87 -6.03 7.90
N GLY A 218 -5.58 -7.09 7.49
CA GLY A 218 -5.30 -7.81 6.23
C GLY A 218 -6.35 -7.60 5.13
N ARG A 219 -7.47 -6.92 5.42
CA ARG A 219 -8.49 -6.66 4.40
C ARG A 219 -7.99 -5.58 3.44
N HIS A 220 -7.78 -5.93 2.17
CA HIS A 220 -7.19 -5.04 1.17
C HIS A 220 -7.84 -3.64 1.11
N LYS A 221 -9.18 -3.56 1.08
CA LYS A 221 -9.90 -2.28 1.08
C LYS A 221 -9.62 -1.42 2.32
N THR A 222 -9.47 -2.05 3.49
CA THR A 222 -9.17 -1.34 4.74
C THR A 222 -7.72 -0.88 4.77
N VAL A 223 -6.78 -1.73 4.34
CA VAL A 223 -5.36 -1.38 4.21
C VAL A 223 -5.19 -0.19 3.27
N GLN A 224 -5.80 -0.28 2.08
CA GLN A 224 -5.75 0.77 1.07
C GLN A 224 -6.37 2.08 1.60
N GLY A 225 -7.57 2.03 2.16
CA GLY A 225 -8.25 3.23 2.69
C GLY A 225 -7.47 3.90 3.83
N LEU A 226 -6.84 3.12 4.71
CA LEU A 226 -5.99 3.67 5.78
C LEU A 226 -4.78 4.41 5.19
N ILE A 227 -4.10 3.81 4.22
CA ILE A 227 -2.93 4.42 3.55
C ILE A 227 -3.34 5.70 2.78
N GLU A 228 -4.47 5.66 2.08
CA GLU A 228 -5.01 6.81 1.35
C GLU A 228 -5.33 7.99 2.29
N GLU A 229 -5.94 7.73 3.45
CA GLU A 229 -6.21 8.77 4.45
C GLU A 229 -4.93 9.28 5.12
N LEU A 230 -3.95 8.41 5.40
CA LEU A 230 -2.65 8.86 5.90
C LEU A 230 -1.96 9.81 4.91
N ALA A 231 -2.09 9.57 3.61
CA ALA A 231 -1.54 10.43 2.56
C ALA A 231 -2.17 11.84 2.53
N GLN A 232 -3.35 12.02 3.12
CA GLN A 232 -4.01 13.32 3.26
C GLN A 232 -3.60 14.09 4.52
N SER A 233 -2.70 13.54 5.35
CA SER A 233 -2.25 14.19 6.59
C SER A 233 -1.52 15.51 6.31
N VAL A 234 -1.74 16.50 7.17
CA VAL A 234 -1.23 17.87 6.99
C VAL A 234 0.01 18.08 7.84
N PHE A 235 1.07 18.68 7.27
CA PHE A 235 2.31 18.93 8.00
C PHE A 235 2.06 19.74 9.28
N ALA A 236 2.59 19.26 10.41
CA ALA A 236 2.39 19.86 11.73
C ALA A 236 3.43 20.97 11.99
N SER A 237 3.28 22.11 11.32
CA SER A 237 4.23 23.24 11.37
C SER A 237 4.24 24.02 12.68
N ASP A 238 3.20 23.86 13.50
CA ASP A 238 2.88 24.72 14.65
C ASP A 238 2.93 23.98 15.99
N LEU A 239 3.55 22.80 16.04
CA LEU A 239 3.76 22.06 17.30
C LEU A 239 4.55 22.88 18.31
N LYS A 240 4.00 23.03 19.50
CA LYS A 240 4.59 23.73 20.65
C LYS A 240 5.24 22.74 21.61
N GLU A 241 5.98 23.26 22.58
CA GLU A 241 6.63 22.45 23.63
C GLU A 241 5.64 21.53 24.35
N GLU A 242 4.44 22.04 24.65
CA GLU A 242 3.35 21.27 25.28
C GLU A 242 2.94 20.05 24.43
N ASP A 243 2.92 20.19 23.10
CA ASP A 243 2.61 19.08 22.19
C ASP A 243 3.72 18.03 22.19
N TYR A 244 4.99 18.45 22.23
CA TYR A 244 6.12 17.52 22.34
C TYR A 244 6.12 16.76 23.67
N MET A 245 5.72 17.42 24.76
CA MET A 245 5.53 16.76 26.05
C MET A 245 4.38 15.75 26.00
N ALA A 246 3.26 16.10 25.35
CA ALA A 246 2.13 15.19 25.17
C ALA A 246 2.51 13.98 24.33
N ILE A 247 3.27 14.17 23.25
CA ILE A 247 3.83 13.09 22.42
C ILE A 247 4.70 12.16 23.26
N GLY A 248 5.67 12.71 24.01
CA GLY A 248 6.56 11.91 24.86
C GLY A 248 5.80 11.14 25.96
N LYS A 249 4.74 11.75 26.51
CA LYS A 249 3.84 11.09 27.45
C LYS A 249 3.11 9.92 26.77
N ALA A 250 2.50 10.12 25.61
CA ALA A 250 1.79 9.07 24.89
C ALA A 250 2.71 7.89 24.52
N GLN A 251 3.96 8.18 24.13
CA GLN A 251 4.97 7.15 23.84
C GLN A 251 5.34 6.34 25.07
N SER A 252 5.51 6.98 26.23
CA SER A 252 5.85 6.30 27.48
C SER A 252 4.67 5.62 28.16
N SER A 253 3.43 6.07 27.92
CA SER A 253 2.21 5.49 28.49
C SER A 253 1.59 4.37 27.65
N GLY A 254 2.16 4.06 26.48
CA GLY A 254 1.65 3.02 25.59
C GLY A 254 0.51 3.45 24.66
N ASN A 255 0.23 4.76 24.56
CA ASN A 255 -0.81 5.33 23.68
C ASN A 255 -0.25 5.73 22.31
N SER A 256 1.00 5.36 22.02
CA SER A 256 1.62 5.47 20.70
C SER A 256 1.78 4.08 20.10
N PHE A 257 1.49 3.99 18.81
CA PHE A 257 1.52 2.74 18.07
C PHE A 257 2.47 2.82 16.88
N LEU A 258 2.98 1.66 16.48
CA LEU A 258 3.78 1.49 15.28
C LEU A 258 2.95 0.73 14.25
N LEU A 259 2.75 1.33 13.08
CA LEU A 259 2.15 0.69 11.92
C LEU A 259 3.28 0.08 11.09
N ARG A 260 3.41 -1.25 11.10
CA ARG A 260 4.31 -1.96 10.20
C ARG A 260 3.54 -2.40 8.96
N ILE A 261 3.75 -1.68 7.87
CA ILE A 261 3.14 -1.93 6.58
C ILE A 261 4.00 -2.95 5.85
N HIS A 262 3.48 -4.16 5.67
CA HIS A 262 4.19 -5.25 5.03
C HIS A 262 4.05 -5.18 3.50
N LEU A 263 5.19 -5.23 2.80
CA LEU A 263 5.28 -5.21 1.35
C LEU A 263 5.38 -6.63 0.79
N ALA A 264 5.16 -6.74 -0.51
CA ALA A 264 5.14 -8.03 -1.18
C ALA A 264 6.52 -8.72 -1.26
N ASP A 265 7.61 -7.95 -1.15
CA ASP A 265 8.99 -8.44 -1.16
C ASP A 265 9.48 -8.89 0.24
N LYS A 266 8.57 -9.00 1.22
CA LYS A 266 8.80 -9.32 2.65
C LYS A 266 9.44 -8.21 3.48
N THR A 267 9.71 -7.06 2.90
CA THR A 267 10.18 -5.89 3.65
C THR A 267 8.99 -5.13 4.24
N SER A 268 9.26 -4.12 5.06
CA SER A 268 8.22 -3.28 5.64
C SER A 268 8.57 -1.80 5.63
N VAL A 269 7.53 -0.97 5.73
CA VAL A 269 7.64 0.45 6.10
C VAL A 269 7.01 0.64 7.47
N GLU A 270 7.67 1.40 8.33
CA GLU A 270 7.24 1.65 9.69
C GLU A 270 6.81 3.11 9.86
N ILE A 271 5.60 3.32 10.38
CA ILE A 271 5.01 4.65 10.61
C ILE A 271 4.52 4.71 12.06
N ASN A 272 4.90 5.76 12.79
CA ASN A 272 4.44 5.95 14.17
C ASN A 272 3.16 6.78 14.19
N ILE A 273 2.19 6.39 14.99
CA ILE A 273 0.90 7.08 15.11
C ILE A 273 0.49 7.23 16.56
N ILE A 274 -0.10 8.38 16.88
CA ILE A 274 -0.67 8.73 18.19
C ILE A 274 -2.10 9.22 17.94
N PRO A 275 -3.08 8.31 17.88
CA PRO A 275 -4.46 8.62 17.51
C PRO A 275 -5.10 9.65 18.44
N GLU A 276 -4.88 9.55 19.75
CA GLU A 276 -5.44 10.47 20.76
C GLU A 276 -5.03 11.94 20.54
N LEU A 277 -3.82 12.15 20.01
CA LEU A 277 -3.31 13.48 19.68
C LEU A 277 -3.61 13.88 18.23
N GLY A 278 -4.16 12.97 17.43
CA GLY A 278 -4.33 13.19 16.00
C GLY A 278 -3.00 13.35 15.27
N ILE A 279 -1.91 12.71 15.73
CA ILE A 279 -0.56 12.90 15.19
C ILE A 279 -0.06 11.62 14.54
N VAL A 280 0.61 11.76 13.39
CA VAL A 280 1.37 10.68 12.74
C VAL A 280 2.78 11.18 12.40
N SER A 281 3.78 10.31 12.56
CA SER A 281 5.16 10.57 12.13
C SER A 281 5.48 9.68 10.93
N ILE A 282 5.77 10.32 9.81
CA ILE A 282 6.09 9.67 8.53
C ILE A 282 7.50 10.11 8.14
N GLY A 283 8.44 9.17 8.07
CA GLY A 283 9.86 9.50 7.97
C GLY A 283 10.32 10.40 9.12
N ASP A 284 10.96 11.52 8.79
CA ASP A 284 11.49 12.51 9.73
C ASP A 284 10.45 13.58 10.12
N ASN A 285 9.29 13.61 9.45
CA ASN A 285 8.29 14.66 9.61
C ASN A 285 7.11 14.20 10.47
N ARG A 286 6.38 15.19 11.03
CA ARG A 286 5.15 14.99 11.81
C ARG A 286 3.99 15.69 11.12
N TYR A 287 2.81 15.07 11.23
CA TYR A 287 1.60 15.50 10.55
C TYR A 287 0.40 15.37 11.49
N TYR A 288 -0.58 16.24 11.27
CA TYR A 288 -1.92 16.08 11.81
C TYR A 288 -2.74 15.16 10.91
N LEU A 289 -3.38 14.18 11.54
CA LEU A 289 -4.34 13.29 10.92
C LEU A 289 -5.60 14.07 10.50
N THR A 290 -6.22 13.65 9.40
CA THR A 290 -7.48 14.24 8.95
C THR A 290 -8.62 13.90 9.94
N LYS A 291 -9.66 14.74 9.96
CA LYS A 291 -10.88 14.41 10.72
C LYS A 291 -11.52 13.11 10.24
N GLN A 292 -11.37 12.81 8.94
CA GLN A 292 -11.88 11.59 8.33
C GLN A 292 -11.14 10.37 8.85
N PHE A 293 -9.79 10.43 8.92
CA PHE A 293 -8.99 9.38 9.53
C PHE A 293 -9.44 9.11 10.98
N ILE A 294 -9.60 10.17 11.77
CA ILE A 294 -10.01 10.04 13.18
C ILE A 294 -11.38 9.37 13.27
N SER A 295 -12.33 9.72 12.41
CA SER A 295 -13.66 9.12 12.37
C SER A 295 -13.65 7.65 11.95
N ASP A 296 -12.84 7.29 10.94
CA ASP A 296 -12.93 5.99 10.28
C ASP A 296 -12.03 4.92 10.90
N PHE A 297 -10.94 5.34 11.57
CA PHE A 297 -9.87 4.43 11.97
C PHE A 297 -9.47 4.50 13.44
N THR A 298 -9.91 5.48 14.24
CA THR A 298 -9.49 5.57 15.66
C THR A 298 -9.91 4.35 16.47
N GLU A 299 -11.08 3.76 16.18
CA GLU A 299 -11.55 2.54 16.86
C GLU A 299 -10.60 1.35 16.68
N LEU A 300 -9.74 1.35 15.64
CA LEU A 300 -8.71 0.33 15.45
C LEU A 300 -7.62 0.36 16.52
N PHE A 301 -7.57 1.42 17.33
CA PHE A 301 -6.57 1.67 18.37
C PHE A 301 -7.21 1.66 19.77
N ASP A 302 -8.53 1.48 19.88
CA ASP A 302 -9.25 1.40 21.14
C ASP A 302 -9.13 0.01 21.78
N GLY A 303 -9.02 -0.04 23.11
CA GLY A 303 -9.09 -1.30 23.88
C GLY A 303 -7.78 -2.07 24.05
N PHE A 304 -6.64 -1.50 23.68
CA PHE A 304 -5.33 -2.10 23.98
C PHE A 304 -4.82 -1.64 25.34
N GLU A 305 -5.12 -2.40 26.40
CA GLU A 305 -4.40 -2.25 27.66
C GLU A 305 -2.95 -2.71 27.47
N VAL A 306 -1.99 -1.89 27.89
CA VAL A 306 -0.56 -2.24 27.91
C VAL A 306 -0.13 -2.45 29.35
N THR A 307 0.34 -3.65 29.66
CA THR A 307 1.17 -3.91 30.86
C THR A 307 2.52 -3.25 30.64
N VAL A 308 2.75 -2.10 31.28
CA VAL A 308 4.07 -1.46 31.36
C VAL A 308 4.97 -2.39 32.19
N PRO A 309 6.08 -2.93 31.65
CA PRO A 309 7.06 -3.60 32.50
C PRO A 309 7.60 -2.58 33.49
N ALA A 310 7.48 -2.88 34.78
CA ALA A 310 7.95 -2.01 35.83
C ALA A 310 9.41 -1.64 35.58
N TYR A 311 9.71 -0.34 35.59
CA TYR A 311 11.08 0.15 35.59
C TYR A 311 11.77 -0.38 36.85
N GLU A 312 12.56 -1.44 36.71
CA GLU A 312 13.54 -1.83 37.72
C GLU A 312 14.75 -0.92 37.51
N PRO A 313 15.01 0.06 38.40
CA PRO A 313 16.25 0.82 38.33
C PRO A 313 17.41 -0.17 38.42
N GLN A 314 18.29 -0.16 37.42
CA GLN A 314 19.52 -0.93 37.46
C GLN A 314 20.25 -0.59 38.76
N GLN A 315 20.42 -1.59 39.62
CA GLN A 315 21.27 -1.48 40.79
C GLN A 315 22.66 -1.12 40.30
N THR A 316 23.11 0.08 40.65
CA THR A 316 24.50 0.50 40.49
C THR A 316 25.35 -0.50 41.27
N ASN A 317 26.10 -1.32 40.54
CA ASN A 317 27.05 -2.25 41.13
C ASN A 317 28.21 -1.42 41.72
N PRO A 318 28.39 -1.36 43.05
CA PRO A 318 29.38 -0.48 43.66
C PRO A 318 30.81 -1.03 43.58
N ASN A 319 31.04 -2.09 42.81
CA ASN A 319 32.33 -2.75 42.69
C ASN A 319 32.79 -2.81 41.22
N ILE A 320 33.26 -1.67 40.70
CA ILE A 320 34.32 -1.66 39.71
C ILE A 320 35.35 -0.62 40.21
N PRO A 321 36.59 -1.05 40.53
CA PRO A 321 37.65 -0.16 41.02
C PRO A 321 38.14 0.85 39.98
#